data_AF-A0A9Q8PJR0-F1
#
_entry.id   AF-A0A9Q8PJR0-F1
#
_cell.length_a   1.000
_cell.length_b   1.000
_cell.length_c   1.000
_cell.angle_alpha   90.00
_cell.angle_beta   90.00
_cell.angle_gamma   90.00
#
_symmetry.space_group_name_H-M   'P 1'
#
loop_
_entity.id
_entity.type
_entity.pdbx_description
1 polymer ?
#
loop_
_entity_poly.entity_id
_entity_poly.type
_entity_poly.pdbx_seq_one_letter_code
_entity_poly.pdbx_strand_id
1 'polypeptide(L)' 'MRTEMAAGVGFDKFWHEGGAVTPDESAKSLREWVETFDISKTGTHWASRGPGDIGTAEHVLGPKDKLATPLQLPW' A
#
# COMPACT_ATOMS: atom_id res chain seq x y z
N MET A 1 -4.59 -1.86 8.18
CA MET A 1 -3.63 -1.16 9.07
C MET A 1 -3.78 -1.70 10.48
N ARG A 2 -2.68 -1.79 11.26
CA ARG A 2 -2.66 -2.27 12.65
C ARG A 2 -2.91 -1.10 13.61
N THR A 3 -4.17 -0.82 13.88
CA THR A 3 -4.60 0.20 14.84
C THR A 3 -5.62 -0.38 15.80
N GLU A 4 -5.73 0.19 17.00
CA GLU A 4 -6.75 -0.21 17.98
C GLU A 4 -8.17 -0.06 17.42
N MET A 5 -8.41 0.99 16.63
CA MET A 5 -9.69 1.21 15.94
C MET A 5 -10.05 0.03 15.02
N ALA A 6 -9.09 -0.49 14.24
CA ALA A 6 -9.32 -1.64 13.36
C ALA A 6 -9.52 -2.94 14.17
N ALA A 7 -8.80 -3.11 15.28
CA ALA A 7 -9.01 -4.24 16.17
C ALA A 7 -10.40 -4.21 16.84
N GLY A 8 -10.87 -3.03 17.24
CA GLY A 8 -12.16 -2.86 17.93
C GLY A 8 -13.38 -3.29 17.09
N VAL A 9 -13.22 -3.41 15.77
CA VAL A 9 -14.25 -3.92 14.84
C VAL A 9 -13.93 -5.32 14.30
N GLY A 10 -12.94 -6.02 14.88
CA GLY A 10 -12.61 -7.42 14.57
C GLY A 10 -11.80 -7.63 13.29
N PHE A 11 -11.07 -6.62 12.81
CA PHE A 11 -10.16 -6.75 11.65
C PHE A 11 -8.74 -7.18 12.03
N ASP A 12 -8.45 -7.29 13.33
CA ASP A 12 -7.21 -7.83 13.87
C ASP A 12 -6.91 -9.26 13.40
N LYS A 13 -7.95 -10.07 13.18
CA LYS A 13 -7.81 -11.42 12.59
C LYS A 13 -7.13 -11.43 11.22
N PHE A 14 -7.15 -10.32 10.49
CA PHE A 14 -6.54 -10.18 9.17
C PHE A 14 -5.16 -9.50 9.21
N TRP A 15 -4.61 -9.16 10.38
CA TRP A 15 -3.34 -8.42 10.45
C TRP A 15 -2.13 -9.18 9.91
N HIS A 16 -2.13 -10.51 10.03
CA HIS A 16 -1.06 -11.36 9.53
C HIS A 16 -1.29 -11.73 8.07
N GLU A 17 -2.45 -12.32 7.76
CA GLU A 17 -2.80 -12.77 6.40
C GLU A 17 -2.90 -11.61 5.41
N GLY A 18 -3.47 -10.48 5.82
CA GLY A 18 -3.58 -9.28 5.00
C GLY A 18 -2.34 -8.39 4.99
N GLY A 19 -1.24 -8.81 5.63
CA GLY A 19 0.02 -8.05 5.65
C GLY A 19 -0.11 -6.66 6.27
N ALA A 20 -1.05 -6.45 7.20
CA ALA A 20 -1.29 -5.14 7.78
C ALA A 20 -0.04 -4.64 8.52
N VAL A 21 0.27 -3.36 8.37
CA VAL A 21 1.38 -2.71 9.09
C VAL A 21 0.87 -1.64 10.05
N THR A 22 1.73 -1.23 10.97
CA THR A 22 1.49 -0.07 11.85
C THR A 22 1.54 1.24 11.05
N PRO A 23 0.91 2.32 11.56
CA PRO A 23 1.00 3.65 10.93
C PRO A 23 2.44 4.12 10.71
N ASP A 24 3.33 3.94 11.70
CA ASP A 24 4.74 4.35 11.61
C ASP A 24 5.52 3.61 10.52
N GLU A 25 5.29 2.30 10.37
CA GLU A 25 5.86 1.51 9.28
C GLU A 25 5.34 2.00 7.92
N SER A 26 4.05 2.30 7.82
CA SER A 26 3.46 2.80 6.58
C SER A 26 3.99 4.20 6.20
N ALA A 27 4.22 5.06 7.18
CA ALA A 27 4.68 6.42 6.96
C ALA A 27 6.08 6.47 6.35
N LYS A 28 6.96 5.51 6.68
CA LYS A 28 8.32 5.43 6.12
C LYS A 28 8.29 5.25 4.60
N SER A 29 7.50 4.32 4.09
CA SER A 29 7.37 4.08 2.65
C SER A 29 6.80 5.29 1.90
N LEU A 30 5.85 6.01 2.51
CA LEU A 30 5.33 7.25 1.93
C LEU A 30 6.41 8.33 1.88
N ARG A 31 7.16 8.53 2.97
CA ARG A 31 8.27 9.49 3.01
C ARG A 31 9.29 9.19 1.91
N GLU A 32 9.74 7.94 1.81
CA GLU A 32 10.70 7.50 0.80
C GLU A 32 10.19 7.75 -0.63
N TRP A 33 8.90 7.53 -0.89
CA TRP A 33 8.30 7.83 -2.19
C TRP A 33 8.29 9.34 -2.48
N VAL A 34 7.96 10.17 -1.50
CA VAL A 34 7.93 11.65 -1.64
C VAL A 34 9.30 12.21 -2.00
N GLU A 35 10.40 11.64 -1.50
CA GLU A 35 11.76 12.05 -1.88
C GLU A 35 12.05 11.85 -3.39
N THR A 36 11.29 10.98 -4.07
CA THR A 36 11.38 10.75 -5.53
C THR A 36 10.33 11.52 -6.34
N PHE A 37 9.46 12.27 -5.66
CA PHE A 37 8.34 12.96 -6.29
C PHE A 37 8.81 14.22 -7.03
N ASP A 38 8.31 14.40 -8.25
CA ASP A 38 8.54 15.56 -9.08
C ASP A 38 7.25 15.94 -9.82
N ILE A 39 7.29 17.04 -10.56
CA ILE A 39 6.12 17.55 -11.29
C ILE A 39 5.56 16.53 -12.30
N SER A 40 6.37 15.61 -12.83
CA SER A 40 5.94 14.61 -13.82
C SER A 40 4.97 13.56 -13.25
N LYS A 41 4.94 13.43 -11.92
CA LYS A 41 4.05 12.50 -11.20
C LYS A 41 2.74 13.15 -10.75
N THR A 42 2.56 14.45 -11.00
CA THR A 42 1.30 15.16 -10.66
C THR A 42 0.13 14.60 -11.47
N GLY A 43 -1.04 14.46 -10.84
CA GLY A 43 -2.26 13.96 -11.50
C GLY A 43 -2.29 12.45 -11.69
N THR A 44 -1.37 11.71 -11.07
CA THR A 44 -1.33 10.24 -11.11
C THR A 44 -1.57 9.65 -9.72
N HIS A 45 -2.05 8.41 -9.65
CA HIS A 45 -2.26 7.71 -8.39
C HIS A 45 -1.18 6.67 -8.14
N TRP A 46 -0.72 6.59 -6.89
CA TRP A 46 0.36 5.70 -6.48
C TRP A 46 0.06 4.99 -5.18
N ALA A 47 0.41 3.71 -5.13
CA ALA A 47 0.55 2.96 -3.89
C ALA A 47 2.04 2.95 -3.51
N SER A 48 2.43 3.79 -2.54
CA SER A 48 3.83 3.91 -2.07
C SER A 48 4.38 2.61 -1.51
N ARG A 49 3.50 1.74 -0.99
CA ARG A 49 3.81 0.40 -0.47
C ARG A 49 3.58 -0.72 -1.49
N GLY A 50 3.26 -0.37 -2.74
CA GLY A 50 3.12 -1.33 -3.83
C GLY A 50 1.80 -2.13 -3.79
N PRO A 51 1.73 -3.29 -4.48
CA PRO A 51 0.52 -4.10 -4.62
C PRO A 51 0.12 -4.84 -3.33
N GLY A 52 0.98 -4.86 -2.31
CA GLY A 52 0.77 -5.64 -1.08
C GLY A 52 -0.50 -5.23 -0.32
N ASP A 53 -0.78 -3.93 -0.29
CA ASP A 53 -1.94 -3.37 0.42
C ASP A 53 -3.22 -3.37 -0.43
N ILE A 54 -3.18 -3.87 -1.68
CA ILE A 54 -4.31 -3.89 -2.60
C ILE A 54 -4.80 -5.33 -2.73
N GLY A 55 -5.92 -5.64 -2.09
CA GLY A 55 -6.51 -7.00 -2.08
C GLY A 55 -6.79 -7.53 -3.49
N THR A 56 -7.21 -6.65 -4.40
CA THR A 56 -7.57 -7.00 -5.79
C THR A 56 -6.42 -6.89 -6.80
N ALA A 57 -5.21 -6.46 -6.38
CA ALA A 57 -4.11 -6.19 -7.32
C ALA A 57 -3.79 -7.40 -8.20
N GLU A 58 -3.75 -8.60 -7.62
CA GLU A 58 -3.40 -9.82 -8.37
C GLU A 58 -4.40 -10.11 -9.50
N HIS A 59 -5.69 -9.91 -9.22
CA HIS A 59 -6.78 -10.22 -10.13
C HIS A 59 -6.94 -9.18 -11.24
N VAL A 60 -6.51 -7.93 -11.00
CA VAL A 60 -6.74 -6.80 -11.91
C VAL A 60 -5.47 -6.39 -12.65
N LEU A 61 -4.32 -6.40 -11.97
CA LEU A 61 -3.04 -5.90 -12.47
C LEU A 61 -2.05 -7.03 -12.77
N GLY A 62 -2.33 -8.26 -12.33
CA GLY A 62 -1.48 -9.43 -12.51
C GLY A 62 -0.64 -9.79 -11.27
N PRO A 63 0.24 -10.81 -11.37
CA PRO A 63 0.95 -11.38 -10.23
C PRO A 63 1.69 -10.33 -9.39
N LYS A 64 1.42 -10.30 -8.08
CA LYS A 64 1.95 -9.25 -7.18
C LYS A 64 3.48 -9.20 -7.14
N ASP A 65 4.14 -10.33 -7.30
CA ASP A 65 5.60 -10.47 -7.34
C ASP A 65 6.25 -9.83 -8.58
N LYS A 66 5.45 -9.54 -9.61
CA LYS A 66 5.91 -8.89 -10.85
C LYS A 66 5.57 -7.40 -10.91
N LEU A 67 4.85 -6.88 -9.91
CA LEU A 67 4.45 -5.48 -9.85
C LEU A 67 5.47 -4.68 -9.02
N ALA A 68 5.69 -3.43 -9.44
CA ALA A 68 6.65 -2.55 -8.78
C ALA A 68 6.18 -2.10 -7.39
N THR A 69 7.13 -1.80 -6.52
CA THR A 69 6.91 -1.05 -5.27
C THR A 69 7.92 0.10 -5.27
N PRO A 70 7.49 1.37 -5.35
CA PRO A 70 6.10 1.89 -5.43
C PRO A 70 5.34 1.47 -6.71
N LEU A 71 4.02 1.35 -6.62
CA LEU A 71 3.16 0.98 -7.75
C LEU A 71 2.37 2.19 -8.26
N GLN A 72 2.53 2.53 -9.53
CA GLN A 72 1.63 3.47 -10.21
C GLN A 72 0.33 2.76 -10.58
N LEU A 73 -0.81 3.38 -10.28
CA LEU A 73 -2.13 2.86 -10.64
C LEU A 73 -2.58 3.46 -11.98
N PRO A 74 -3.42 2.73 -12.76
CA PRO A 74 -3.81 3.14 -14.10
C PRO A 74 -4.93 4.21 -14.14
N TRP A 75 -5.46 4.61 -12.99
CA TRP A 75 -6.43 5.70 -12.83
C TRP A 75 -5.79 6.87 -12.11
#